data_AF-A0A6V7KFS3-F1
#
_entry.id   AF-A0A6V7KFS3-F1
#
_cell.length_a   1.000
_cell.length_b   1.000
_cell.length_c   1.000
_cell.angle_alpha   90.00
_cell.angle_beta   90.00
_cell.angle_gamma   90.00
#
_symmetry.space_group_name_H-M   'P 1'
#
loop_
_entity.id
_entity.type
_entity.pdbx_description
1 polymer ?
#
loop_
_entity_poly.entity_id
_entity_poly.type
_entity_poly.pdbx_seq_one_letter_code
_entity_poly.pdbx_strand_id
1 'polypeptide(L)'
;FFMILTWAMTIAGFVVIFVHLGEWSSATIHASLGVATTLLTFIQPFMAAMRPHPGTPRRPLFNWAHWFVGNAAHICGIIAIFFAVRLPKAKLPEWMIYVLAAYVIFHVISHIVLSFAGCASDKQDSQRINAFPMKDMQMRASMGHPDARRDAPLAAMRKLIFAIYFIIVSLFVIVLIVIAVMAPIEESWKKFTDSINTN
;
A
#
# COMPACT_ATOMS: atom_id res chain seq x y z
N PHE A 1 -1.53 -10.45 7.88
CA PHE A 1 -2.91 -10.18 7.43
C PHE A 1 -2.93 -9.38 6.13
N PHE A 2 -2.60 -8.07 6.13
CA PHE A 2 -2.69 -7.22 4.93
C PHE A 2 -1.95 -7.77 3.69
N MET A 3 -0.73 -8.29 3.84
CA MET A 3 0.01 -8.91 2.73
C MET A 3 -0.73 -10.10 2.07
N ILE A 4 -1.38 -10.94 2.88
CA ILE A 4 -2.14 -12.10 2.38
C ILE A 4 -3.44 -11.64 1.72
N LEU A 5 -4.09 -10.62 2.27
CA LEU A 5 -5.28 -10.02 1.68
C LEU A 5 -4.97 -9.44 0.30
N THR A 6 -3.92 -8.62 0.18
CA THR A 6 -3.46 -8.08 -1.11
C THR A 6 -3.16 -9.20 -2.09
N TRP A 7 -2.41 -10.22 -1.66
CA TRP A 7 -2.06 -11.38 -2.49
C TRP A 7 -3.31 -12.12 -3.00
N ALA A 8 -4.27 -12.39 -2.12
CA ALA A 8 -5.51 -13.08 -2.48
C ALA A 8 -6.36 -12.25 -3.46
N MET A 9 -6.52 -10.95 -3.21
CA MET A 9 -7.26 -10.05 -4.11
C MET A 9 -6.60 -9.91 -5.47
N THR A 10 -5.26 -9.83 -5.53
CA THR A 10 -4.52 -9.75 -6.80
C THR A 10 -4.70 -11.02 -7.63
N ILE A 11 -4.62 -12.21 -7.01
CA ILE A 11 -4.87 -13.47 -7.71
C ILE A 11 -6.31 -13.56 -8.18
N ALA A 12 -7.28 -13.24 -7.32
CA ALA A 12 -8.70 -13.27 -7.69
C ALA A 12 -8.98 -12.32 -8.86
N GLY A 13 -8.47 -11.08 -8.82
CA GLY A 13 -8.61 -10.12 -9.90
C GLY A 13 -7.97 -10.59 -11.20
N PHE A 14 -6.75 -11.15 -11.12
CA PHE A 14 -6.07 -11.71 -12.29
C PHE A 14 -6.89 -12.85 -12.93
N VAL A 15 -7.38 -13.80 -12.12
CA VAL A 15 -8.21 -14.92 -12.62
C VAL A 15 -9.50 -14.41 -13.27
N VAL A 16 -10.19 -13.45 -12.64
CA VAL A 16 -11.42 -12.86 -13.19
C VAL A 16 -11.18 -12.24 -14.57
N ILE A 17 -10.04 -11.58 -14.80
CA ILE A 17 -9.70 -10.99 -16.10
C ILE A 17 -9.61 -12.07 -17.18
N PHE A 18 -8.90 -13.18 -16.93
CA PHE A 18 -8.76 -14.27 -17.91
C PHE A 18 -10.07 -15.02 -18.14
N VAL A 19 -10.85 -15.26 -17.09
CA VAL A 19 -12.17 -15.92 -17.21
C VAL A 19 -13.13 -15.05 -18.03
N HIS A 20 -13.10 -13.73 -17.86
CA HIS A 20 -14.02 -12.83 -18.56
C HIS A 20 -13.60 -12.53 -20.02
N LEU A 21 -12.30 -12.36 -20.27
CA LEU A 21 -11.81 -12.04 -21.61
C LEU A 21 -11.63 -13.27 -22.50
N GLY A 22 -11.26 -14.43 -21.94
CA GLY A 22 -10.98 -15.67 -22.68
C GLY A 22 -9.77 -15.61 -23.62
N GLU A 23 -9.21 -14.42 -23.87
CA GLU A 23 -8.14 -14.13 -24.81
C GLU A 23 -7.15 -13.13 -24.23
N TRP A 24 -5.97 -13.02 -24.86
CA TRP A 24 -4.99 -12.02 -24.48
C TRP A 24 -5.46 -10.61 -24.88
N SER A 25 -5.23 -9.62 -24.01
CA SER A 25 -5.65 -8.25 -24.26
C SER A 25 -4.80 -7.59 -25.35
N SER A 26 -5.45 -6.87 -26.28
CA SER A 26 -4.80 -6.01 -27.26
C SER A 26 -4.16 -4.76 -26.65
N ALA A 27 -4.52 -4.41 -25.41
CA ALA A 27 -3.90 -3.33 -24.66
C ALA A 27 -2.57 -3.79 -24.03
N THR A 28 -1.55 -3.89 -24.87
CA THR A 28 -0.25 -4.49 -24.54
C THR A 28 0.42 -3.85 -23.32
N ILE A 29 0.36 -2.52 -23.17
CA ILE A 29 0.99 -1.80 -22.04
C ILE A 29 0.26 -2.07 -20.72
N HIS A 30 -1.07 -1.95 -20.71
CA HIS A 30 -1.86 -2.24 -19.51
C HIS A 30 -1.69 -3.71 -19.08
N ALA A 31 -1.82 -4.64 -20.02
CA ALA A 31 -1.72 -6.06 -19.75
C ALA A 31 -0.33 -6.47 -19.25
N SER A 32 0.74 -5.99 -19.90
CA SER A 32 2.11 -6.30 -19.48
C SER A 32 2.43 -5.76 -18.08
N LEU A 33 2.03 -4.52 -17.77
CA LEU A 33 2.21 -3.94 -16.43
C LEU A 33 1.35 -4.64 -15.38
N GLY A 34 0.13 -5.04 -15.72
CA GLY A 34 -0.75 -5.82 -14.84
C GLY A 34 -0.16 -7.19 -14.51
N VAL A 35 0.43 -7.87 -15.49
CA VAL A 35 1.13 -9.15 -15.31
C VAL A 35 2.39 -8.96 -14.47
N ALA A 36 3.21 -7.96 -14.77
CA ALA A 36 4.39 -7.63 -13.96
C ALA A 36 4.01 -7.35 -12.50
N THR A 37 2.97 -6.56 -12.28
CA THR A 37 2.42 -6.28 -10.94
C THR A 37 1.98 -7.56 -10.24
N THR A 38 1.26 -8.44 -10.94
CA THR A 38 0.77 -9.72 -10.40
C THR A 38 1.92 -10.62 -10.00
N LEU A 39 2.94 -10.77 -10.84
CA LEU A 39 4.12 -11.59 -10.55
C LEU A 39 4.92 -11.07 -9.36
N LEU A 40 5.21 -9.76 -9.34
CA LEU A 40 5.95 -9.14 -8.24
C LEU A 40 5.17 -9.27 -6.91
N THR A 41 3.85 -9.05 -6.94
CA THR A 41 2.98 -9.24 -5.77
C THR A 41 2.89 -10.71 -5.35
N PHE A 42 2.92 -11.64 -6.32
CA PHE A 42 2.88 -13.07 -6.04
C PHE A 42 4.11 -13.56 -5.28
N ILE A 43 5.30 -13.03 -5.61
CA ILE A 43 6.58 -13.42 -5.00
C ILE A 43 6.74 -12.87 -3.57
N GLN A 44 6.07 -11.76 -3.25
CA GLN A 44 6.19 -11.05 -1.96
C GLN A 44 6.01 -11.92 -0.69
N PRO A 45 4.96 -12.75 -0.55
CA PRO A 45 4.77 -13.57 0.64
C PRO A 45 5.85 -14.64 0.80
N PHE A 46 6.34 -15.20 -0.31
CA PHE A 46 7.42 -16.19 -0.29
C PHE A 46 8.74 -15.56 0.17
N MET A 47 9.06 -14.37 -0.33
CA MET A 47 10.20 -13.60 0.19
C MET A 47 10.03 -13.35 1.69
N ALA A 48 8.85 -12.90 2.14
CA ALA A 48 8.59 -12.66 3.55
C ALA A 48 8.72 -13.93 4.42
N ALA A 49 8.34 -15.09 3.91
CA ALA A 49 8.51 -16.38 4.59
C ALA A 49 9.98 -16.79 4.73
N MET A 50 10.82 -16.46 3.75
CA MET A 50 12.27 -16.70 3.78
C MET A 50 13.07 -15.64 4.56
N ARG A 51 12.40 -14.83 5.38
CA ARG A 51 13.05 -13.74 6.12
C ARG A 51 14.16 -14.27 7.04
N PRO A 52 15.40 -13.76 6.93
CA PRO A 52 16.49 -14.16 7.81
C PRO A 52 16.24 -13.83 9.29
N HIS A 53 16.85 -14.62 10.18
CA HIS A 53 16.79 -14.42 11.63
C HIS A 53 17.27 -13.01 12.03
N PRO A 54 16.71 -12.39 13.09
CA PRO A 54 17.23 -11.14 13.63
C PRO A 54 18.73 -11.25 13.97
N GLY A 55 19.54 -10.30 13.49
CA GLY A 55 20.99 -10.26 13.76
C GLY A 55 21.88 -10.90 12.68
N THR A 56 21.33 -11.58 11.68
CA THR A 56 22.15 -12.15 10.58
C THR A 56 22.61 -11.06 9.58
N PRO A 57 23.87 -11.09 9.09
CA PRO A 57 24.42 -10.07 8.18
C PRO A 57 23.68 -9.94 6.85
N ARG A 58 22.90 -10.94 6.43
CA ARG A 58 22.10 -10.92 5.19
C ARG A 58 20.75 -10.20 5.34
N ARG A 59 20.34 -9.82 6.55
CA ARG A 59 19.05 -9.19 6.82
C ARG A 59 18.89 -7.79 6.19
N PRO A 60 19.90 -6.92 6.14
CA PRO A 60 19.81 -5.64 5.42
C PRO A 60 19.57 -5.83 3.92
N LEU A 61 20.28 -6.77 3.29
CA LEU A 61 20.08 -7.11 1.88
C LEU A 61 18.65 -7.62 1.63
N PHE A 62 18.16 -8.51 2.48
CA PHE A 62 16.78 -8.98 2.42
C PHE A 62 15.78 -7.82 2.54
N ASN A 63 15.96 -6.93 3.52
CA ASN A 63 15.06 -5.80 3.72
C ASN A 63 15.04 -4.88 2.49
N TRP A 64 16.20 -4.61 1.89
CA TRP A 64 16.29 -3.80 0.68
C TRP A 64 15.62 -4.47 -0.51
N ALA A 65 15.88 -5.76 -0.73
CA ALA A 65 15.26 -6.52 -1.82
C ALA A 65 13.73 -6.62 -1.66
N HIS A 66 13.25 -6.97 -0.46
CA HIS A 66 11.83 -7.06 -0.16
C HIS A 66 11.12 -5.72 -0.32
N TRP A 67 11.73 -4.63 0.18
CA TRP A 67 11.26 -3.26 -0.02
C TRP A 67 11.22 -2.88 -1.49
N PHE A 68 12.29 -3.15 -2.25
CA PHE A 68 12.39 -2.79 -3.66
C PHE A 68 11.32 -3.50 -4.50
N VAL A 69 11.18 -4.82 -4.36
CA VAL A 69 10.16 -5.60 -5.07
C VAL A 69 8.75 -5.09 -4.73
N GLY A 70 8.53 -4.63 -3.51
CA GLY A 70 7.22 -4.14 -3.06
C GLY A 70 6.85 -2.81 -3.68
N ASN A 71 7.80 -1.88 -3.68
CA ASN A 71 7.61 -0.58 -4.32
C ASN A 71 7.51 -0.71 -5.84
N ALA A 72 8.29 -1.60 -6.45
CA ALA A 72 8.19 -1.89 -7.88
C ALA A 72 6.80 -2.42 -8.25
N ALA A 73 6.26 -3.38 -7.49
CA ALA A 73 4.90 -3.87 -7.68
C ALA A 73 3.86 -2.75 -7.56
N HIS A 74 3.99 -1.89 -6.56
CA HIS A 74 3.08 -0.78 -6.34
C HIS A 74 3.11 0.25 -7.48
N ILE A 75 4.30 0.64 -7.94
CA ILE A 75 4.48 1.57 -9.07
C ILE A 75 3.91 0.97 -10.35
N CYS A 76 4.24 -0.28 -10.67
CA CYS A 76 3.67 -0.97 -11.83
C CYS A 76 2.14 -1.01 -11.76
N GLY A 77 1.57 -1.26 -10.57
CA GLY A 77 0.13 -1.29 -10.35
C GLY A 77 -0.53 0.07 -10.58
N ILE A 78 0.06 1.16 -10.06
CA ILE A 78 -0.42 2.52 -10.31
C ILE A 78 -0.43 2.79 -11.83
N ILE A 79 0.68 2.55 -12.52
CA ILE A 79 0.78 2.81 -13.96
C ILE A 79 -0.26 1.96 -14.72
N ALA A 80 -0.43 0.69 -14.35
CA ALA A 80 -1.45 -0.18 -14.95
C ALA A 80 -2.87 0.40 -14.80
N ILE A 81 -3.22 0.96 -13.64
CA ILE A 81 -4.52 1.60 -13.40
C ILE A 81 -4.70 2.84 -14.28
N PHE A 82 -3.67 3.69 -14.44
CA PHE A 82 -3.75 4.84 -15.34
C PHE A 82 -4.03 4.42 -16.80
N PHE A 83 -3.38 3.35 -17.28
CA PHE A 83 -3.68 2.82 -18.61
C PHE A 83 -5.06 2.15 -18.67
N ALA A 84 -5.58 1.62 -17.56
CA ALA A 84 -6.90 1.01 -17.50
C ALA A 84 -8.02 2.02 -17.79
N VAL A 85 -7.88 3.28 -17.34
CA VAL A 85 -8.87 4.35 -17.59
C VAL A 85 -9.09 4.60 -19.08
N ARG A 86 -8.05 4.41 -19.89
CA ARG A 86 -8.11 4.62 -21.35
C ARG A 86 -8.65 3.41 -22.12
N LEU A 87 -9.02 2.33 -21.44
CA LEU A 87 -9.56 1.13 -22.09
C LEU A 87 -11.03 1.34 -22.46
N PRO A 88 -11.43 1.13 -23.72
CA PRO A 88 -12.83 1.25 -24.14
C PRO A 88 -13.77 0.34 -23.34
N LYS A 89 -13.29 -0.83 -22.90
CA LYS A 89 -14.06 -1.79 -22.10
C LYS A 89 -14.34 -1.31 -20.67
N ALA A 90 -13.51 -0.42 -20.12
CA ALA A 90 -13.66 0.05 -18.76
C ALA A 90 -14.79 1.10 -18.63
N LYS A 91 -15.15 1.80 -19.72
CA LYS A 91 -16.19 2.84 -19.77
C LYS A 91 -16.07 3.89 -18.63
N LEU A 92 -14.83 4.14 -18.21
CA LEU A 92 -14.54 5.09 -17.15
C LEU A 92 -14.53 6.51 -17.72
N PRO A 93 -15.03 7.51 -16.97
CA PRO A 93 -15.04 8.89 -17.44
C PRO A 93 -13.62 9.48 -17.40
N GLU A 94 -13.29 10.38 -18.33
CA GLU A 94 -11.92 10.90 -18.48
C GLU A 94 -11.40 11.67 -17.25
N TRP A 95 -12.31 12.28 -16.47
CA TRP A 95 -11.94 12.97 -15.23
C TRP A 95 -11.33 12.05 -14.18
N MET A 96 -11.48 10.72 -14.32
CA MET A 96 -10.82 9.74 -13.44
C MET A 96 -9.30 9.90 -13.40
N ILE A 97 -8.68 10.38 -14.49
CA ILE A 97 -7.22 10.60 -14.51
C ILE A 97 -6.82 11.63 -13.45
N TYR A 98 -7.61 12.69 -13.25
CA TYR A 98 -7.33 13.72 -12.23
C TYR A 98 -7.49 13.17 -10.82
N VAL A 99 -8.50 12.31 -10.60
CA VAL A 99 -8.72 11.68 -9.29
C VAL A 99 -7.60 10.71 -8.94
N LEU A 100 -7.13 9.91 -9.91
CA LEU A 100 -5.95 9.06 -9.73
C LEU A 100 -4.68 9.88 -9.50
N ALA A 101 -4.50 11.01 -10.19
CA ALA A 101 -3.36 11.90 -9.98
C ALA A 101 -3.37 12.52 -8.57
N ALA A 102 -4.53 12.95 -8.07
CA ALA A 102 -4.68 13.44 -6.71
C ALA A 102 -4.30 12.36 -5.66
N TYR A 103 -4.71 11.10 -5.89
CA TYR A 103 -4.29 9.98 -5.06
C TYR A 103 -2.78 9.78 -5.05
N VAL A 104 -2.11 9.84 -6.21
CA VAL A 104 -0.65 9.71 -6.29
C VAL A 104 0.04 10.82 -5.49
N ILE A 105 -0.41 12.07 -5.63
CA ILE A 105 0.14 13.21 -4.87
C ILE A 105 -0.04 12.96 -3.36
N PHE A 106 -1.25 12.61 -2.93
CA PHE A 106 -1.54 12.31 -1.52
C PHE A 106 -0.68 11.16 -0.98
N HIS A 107 -0.52 10.09 -1.76
CA HIS A 107 0.29 8.94 -1.42
C HIS A 107 1.76 9.33 -1.22
N VAL A 108 2.33 10.08 -2.16
CA VAL A 108 3.73 10.55 -2.09
C VAL A 108 3.95 11.44 -0.88
N ILE A 109 3.06 12.42 -0.65
CA ILE A 109 3.14 13.31 0.53
C ILE A 109 3.08 12.47 1.82
N SER A 110 2.13 11.55 1.91
CA SER A 110 1.97 10.69 3.08
C SER A 110 3.20 9.82 3.32
N HIS A 111 3.78 9.24 2.26
CA HIS A 111 5.00 8.45 2.34
C HIS A 111 6.20 9.27 2.82
N ILE A 112 6.35 10.50 2.33
CA ILE A 112 7.39 11.43 2.76
C ILE A 112 7.20 11.79 4.25
N VAL A 113 5.99 12.16 4.67
CA VAL A 113 5.68 12.52 6.06
C VAL A 113 5.95 11.34 7.00
N LEU A 114 5.51 10.13 6.65
CA LEU A 114 5.77 8.92 7.45
C LEU A 114 7.25 8.57 7.51
N SER A 115 8.00 8.79 6.43
CA SER A 115 9.46 8.57 6.39
C SER A 115 10.19 9.54 7.32
N PHE A 116 9.84 10.83 7.26
CA PHE A 116 10.40 11.83 8.17
C PHE A 116 10.03 11.56 9.64
N ALA A 117 8.78 11.18 9.91
CA ALA A 117 8.33 10.80 11.25
C ALA A 117 9.07 9.55 11.77
N GLY A 118 9.39 8.59 10.89
CA GLY A 118 10.23 7.44 11.20
C GLY A 118 11.65 7.86 11.59
N CYS A 119 12.33 8.63 10.75
CA CYS A 119 13.68 9.14 11.03
C CYS A 119 13.74 9.99 12.31
N ALA A 120 12.72 10.80 12.59
CA ALA A 120 12.64 11.59 13.83
C ALA A 120 12.48 10.71 15.07
N SER A 121 11.67 9.66 14.99
CA SER A 121 11.50 8.66 16.06
C SER A 121 12.80 7.91 16.32
N ASP A 122 13.50 7.47 15.27
CA ASP A 122 14.78 6.75 15.39
C ASP A 122 15.89 7.64 16.00
N LYS A 123 15.94 8.93 15.63
CA LYS A 123 16.86 9.91 16.24
C LYS A 123 16.56 10.10 17.72
N GLN A 124 15.28 10.22 18.10
CA GLN A 124 14.89 10.41 19.49
C GLN A 124 15.13 9.17 20.35
N ASP A 125 14.93 7.97 19.79
CA ASP A 125 15.22 6.70 20.46
C ASP A 125 16.74 6.52 20.66
N SER A 126 17.54 6.83 19.64
CA SER A 126 19.01 6.82 19.72
C SER A 126 19.53 7.79 20.78
N GLN A 127 18.94 8.99 20.91
CA GLN A 127 19.29 9.96 21.95
C GLN A 127 18.93 9.45 23.36
N ARG A 128 17.81 8.73 23.51
CA ARG A 128 17.43 8.12 24.80
C ARG A 128 18.37 7.00 25.22
N ILE A 129 18.78 6.13 24.30
CA ILE A 129 19.72 5.03 24.60
C ILE A 129 21.08 5.58 25.05
N ASN A 130 21.55 6.66 24.42
CA ASN A 130 22.82 7.32 24.78
C ASN A 130 22.74 8.16 26.07
N ALA A 131 21.54 8.47 26.57
CA ALA A 131 21.34 9.25 27.80
C ALA A 131 21.44 8.39 29.08
N PHE A 132 21.52 7.06 28.98
CA PHE A 132 21.85 6.22 30.12
C PHE A 132 23.36 6.30 30.37
N PRO A 133 23.81 6.84 31.52
CA PRO A 133 25.24 6.91 31.81
C PRO A 133 25.79 5.48 31.93
N MET A 134 26.62 5.07 30.97
CA MET A 134 27.39 3.81 31.01
C MET A 134 28.37 3.72 32.20
N LYS A 135 28.42 4.76 33.06
CA LYS A 135 29.32 4.85 34.21
C LYS A 135 28.91 3.96 35.39
N ASP A 136 27.68 3.45 35.42
CA ASP A 136 27.18 2.58 36.52
C ASP A 136 26.98 1.11 36.10
N MET A 137 27.69 0.64 35.08
CA MET A 137 27.54 -0.73 34.55
C MET A 137 28.25 -1.82 35.39
N GLN A 138 28.88 -1.47 36.51
CA GLN A 138 29.61 -2.42 37.38
C GLN A 138 28.85 -2.86 38.64
N MET A 139 27.63 -2.35 38.91
CA MET A 139 26.84 -2.76 40.08
C MET A 139 25.36 -2.98 39.76
N ARG A 140 25.01 -4.06 39.05
CA ARG A 140 23.66 -4.68 39.12
C ARG A 140 23.59 -5.99 38.31
N ALA A 141 24.30 -7.00 38.78
CA ALA A 141 23.97 -8.39 38.46
C ALA A 141 22.72 -8.79 39.26
N SER A 142 21.53 -8.32 38.84
CA SER A 142 20.18 -8.77 39.23
C SER A 142 19.18 -7.63 39.04
N MET A 143 18.65 -7.46 37.83
CA MET A 143 17.43 -6.69 37.60
C MET A 143 16.59 -7.48 36.59
N GLY A 144 15.52 -8.10 37.10
CA GLY A 144 14.52 -8.80 36.30
C GLY A 144 13.92 -7.87 35.26
N HIS A 145 13.82 -8.39 34.04
CA HIS A 145 13.32 -7.76 32.82
C HIS A 145 11.98 -7.02 33.01
N PRO A 146 11.95 -5.67 33.11
CA PRO A 146 10.72 -4.89 32.98
C PRO A 146 10.64 -4.24 31.59
N ASP A 147 11.20 -4.86 30.54
CA ASP A 147 11.16 -4.32 29.17
C ASP A 147 10.06 -4.97 28.30
N ALA A 148 8.93 -5.33 28.91
CA ALA A 148 7.76 -5.75 28.16
C ALA A 148 6.86 -4.53 27.90
N ARG A 149 7.01 -3.90 26.73
CA ARG A 149 6.08 -2.91 26.11
C ARG A 149 6.19 -1.44 26.55
N ARG A 150 7.35 -0.82 26.36
CA ARG A 150 7.37 0.64 26.16
C ARG A 150 7.42 0.94 24.67
N ASP A 151 6.30 1.43 24.13
CA ASP A 151 6.21 1.95 22.77
C ASP A 151 7.27 3.05 22.57
N ALA A 152 7.95 3.04 21.42
CA ALA A 152 8.95 4.06 21.06
C ALA A 152 8.38 5.49 21.19
N PRO A 153 9.20 6.49 21.56
CA PRO A 153 8.75 7.88 21.54
C PRO A 153 8.17 8.23 20.16
N LEU A 154 6.99 8.87 20.14
CA LEU A 154 6.21 9.22 18.94
C LEU A 154 5.47 8.06 18.23
N ALA A 155 5.48 6.84 18.78
CA ALA A 155 4.73 5.72 18.21
C ALA A 155 3.22 5.98 18.11
N ALA A 156 2.63 6.68 19.09
CA ALA A 156 1.21 7.05 19.06
C ALA A 156 0.86 8.00 17.90
N MET A 157 1.71 9.00 17.63
CA MET A 157 1.51 9.92 16.50
C MET A 157 1.63 9.19 15.15
N ARG A 158 2.61 8.30 15.00
CA ARG A 158 2.74 7.46 13.79
C ARG A 158 1.53 6.55 13.58
N LYS A 159 1.01 5.94 14.64
CA LYS A 159 -0.22 5.11 14.59
C LYS A 159 -1.43 5.95 14.16
N LEU A 160 -1.56 7.18 14.66
CA LEU A 160 -2.64 8.09 14.28
C LEU A 160 -2.55 8.51 12.81
N ILE A 161 -1.37 8.94 12.33
CA ILE A 161 -1.17 9.32 10.92
C ILE A 161 -1.47 8.12 10.01
N PHE A 162 -0.99 6.93 10.36
CA PHE A 162 -1.28 5.71 9.62
C PHE A 162 -2.78 5.38 9.60
N ALA A 163 -3.48 5.55 10.73
CA ALA A 163 -4.93 5.32 10.80
C ALA A 163 -5.71 6.29 9.91
N ILE A 164 -5.37 7.59 9.91
CA ILE A 164 -5.98 8.60 9.03
C ILE A 164 -5.72 8.23 7.57
N TYR A 165 -4.47 7.92 7.22
CA TYR A 165 -4.10 7.47 5.88
C TYR A 165 -4.92 6.24 5.45
N PHE A 166 -5.04 5.23 6.32
CA PHE A 166 -5.80 4.02 6.03
C PHE A 166 -7.28 4.30 5.78
N ILE A 167 -7.90 5.20 6.56
CA ILE A 167 -9.30 5.60 6.37
C ILE A 167 -9.47 6.30 5.01
N ILE A 168 -8.61 7.27 4.69
CA ILE A 168 -8.69 8.02 3.43
C ILE A 168 -8.52 7.07 2.23
N VAL A 169 -7.54 6.17 2.27
CA VAL A 169 -7.31 5.21 1.18
C VAL A 169 -8.47 4.21 1.07
N SER A 170 -9.04 3.76 2.19
CA SER A 170 -10.20 2.85 2.17
C SER A 170 -11.41 3.51 1.53
N LEU A 171 -11.72 4.76 1.91
CA LEU A 171 -12.79 5.54 1.29
C LEU A 171 -12.55 5.75 -0.20
N PHE A 172 -11.32 6.08 -0.58
CA PHE A 172 -10.93 6.24 -1.98
C PHE A 172 -11.16 4.95 -2.79
N VAL A 173 -10.75 3.79 -2.27
CA VAL A 173 -10.98 2.49 -2.92
C VAL A 173 -12.46 2.17 -3.04
N ILE A 174 -13.27 2.45 -2.01
CA ILE A 174 -14.73 2.25 -2.07
C ILE A 174 -15.33 3.10 -3.19
N VAL A 175 -14.95 4.38 -3.28
CA VAL A 175 -15.42 5.28 -4.35
C VAL A 175 -15.02 4.75 -5.72
N LEU A 176 -13.77 4.30 -5.92
CA LEU A 176 -13.32 3.71 -7.18
C LEU A 176 -14.13 2.46 -7.57
N ILE A 177 -14.43 1.58 -6.61
CA ILE A 177 -15.23 0.38 -6.85
C ILE A 177 -16.65 0.77 -7.30
N VAL A 178 -17.28 1.74 -6.61
CA VAL A 178 -18.62 2.22 -6.99
C VAL A 178 -18.62 2.79 -8.41
N ILE A 179 -17.61 3.61 -8.75
CA ILE A 179 -17.48 4.18 -10.10
C ILE A 179 -17.30 3.09 -11.15
N ALA A 180 -16.46 2.10 -10.87
CA ALA A 180 -16.19 1.00 -11.80
C ALA A 180 -17.42 0.09 -12.01
N VAL A 181 -18.19 -0.18 -10.95
CA VAL A 181 -19.41 -1.01 -11.03
C VAL A 181 -20.56 -0.27 -11.72
N MET A 182 -20.67 1.05 -11.53
CA MET A 182 -21.74 1.87 -12.14
C MET A 182 -21.38 2.41 -13.53
N ALA A 183 -20.24 2.04 -14.09
CA ALA A 183 -19.78 2.52 -15.40
C ALA A 183 -20.74 2.07 -16.54
N PRO A 184 -21.23 2.98 -17.42
CA PRO A 184 -20.95 4.42 -17.49
C PRO A 184 -21.71 5.22 -16.43
N ILE A 185 -20.98 5.88 -15.52
CA ILE A 185 -21.58 6.53 -14.34
C ILE A 185 -22.46 7.73 -14.69
N GLU A 186 -22.15 8.43 -15.78
CA GLU A 186 -22.91 9.60 -16.23
C GLU A 186 -24.33 9.22 -16.66
N GLU A 187 -24.48 8.11 -17.38
CA GLU A 187 -25.79 7.59 -17.78
C GLU A 187 -26.56 7.04 -16.58
N SER A 188 -25.88 6.31 -15.69
CA SER A 188 -26.46 5.78 -14.46
C SER A 188 -26.96 6.89 -13.54
N TRP A 189 -26.17 7.96 -13.38
CA TRP A 189 -26.51 9.12 -12.56
C TRP A 189 -27.65 9.95 -13.15
N LYS A 190 -27.65 10.12 -14.48
CA LYS A 190 -28.75 10.79 -15.19
C LYS A 190 -30.07 10.04 -15.00
N LYS A 191 -30.09 8.72 -15.22
CA LYS A 191 -31.27 7.89 -14.98
C LYS A 191 -31.78 7.97 -13.53
N PHE A 192 -30.88 7.96 -12.56
CA PHE A 192 -31.23 8.09 -11.15
C PHE A 192 -31.86 9.45 -10.84
N THR A 193 -31.26 10.54 -11.31
CA THR A 193 -31.76 11.90 -11.09
C THR A 193 -33.10 12.12 -11.77
N ASP A 194 -33.27 11.61 -13.00
CA ASP A 194 -34.54 11.67 -13.73
C ASP A 194 -35.64 10.92 -12.96
N SER A 195 -35.36 9.75 -12.38
CA SER A 195 -36.34 8.98 -11.59
C SER A 195 -36.79 9.65 -10.29
N ILE A 196 -35.94 10.48 -9.69
CA ILE A 196 -36.28 11.27 -8.49
C ILE A 196 -37.14 12.46 -8.87
N ASN A 197 -36.86 13.12 -10.00
CA ASN A 197 -37.57 14.31 -10.43
C ASN A 197 -38.95 14.02 -11.06
N THR A 198 -39.22 12.76 -11.44
CA THR A 198 -40.52 12.32 -11.98
C THR A 198 -41.50 11.78 -10.93
N ASN A 199 -41.09 11.68 -9.65
CA ASN A 199 -41.96 11.36 -8.51
C ASN A 199 -42.21 12.60 -7.66
#